data_AF-A0A4R3M097-F1
#
_entry.id   AF-A0A4R3M097-F1
#
_cell.length_a   1.000
_cell.length_b   1.000
_cell.length_c   1.000
_cell.angle_alpha   90.00
_cell.angle_beta   90.00
_cell.angle_gamma   90.00
#
_symmetry.space_group_name_H-M   'P 1'
#
loop_
_entity.id
_entity.type
_entity.pdbx_description
1 polymer ?
#
loop_
_entity_poly.entity_id
_entity_poly.type
_entity_poly.pdbx_seq_one_letter_code
_entity_poly.pdbx_strand_id
1 'polypeptide(L)'
;MFLDVVDLRSFYAQPLGVVTRRLLSRAIRSRLPDVRDLSLLGIGYATPYLGVFREEAERCVALMPAAQGVVRWPSSGPTLAALADEGALPLPTSCIDRVIAVHLLEMTPDAAGMLREIWRVLSPGGRLLAVVPNRRGVWARLDTTPFGNGRPFSRGQVVRLLREALFTPVGWHEALYFPPVSSRWLLNTATAWERAGGSLSLPFGGVLVVEATKQLYRPAPIRRPALMPSLEPVFGQGVPAG
;
A
#
# COMPACT_ATOMS: atom_id res chain seq x y z
N MET A 1 -11.72 -5.97 11.09
CA MET A 1 -11.15 -6.64 12.27
C MET A 1 -9.88 -7.31 11.81
N PHE A 2 -8.76 -7.06 12.47
CA PHE A 2 -7.47 -7.63 12.09
C PHE A 2 -7.47 -9.16 12.22
N LEU A 3 -6.73 -9.82 11.33
CA LEU A 3 -6.40 -11.24 11.48
C LEU A 3 -5.36 -11.38 12.57
N ASP A 4 -5.46 -12.45 13.36
CA ASP A 4 -4.45 -12.74 14.36
C ASP A 4 -3.10 -13.01 13.68
N VAL A 5 -2.04 -12.46 14.27
CA VAL A 5 -0.67 -12.67 13.81
C VAL A 5 -0.28 -14.15 13.77
N VAL A 6 -0.87 -14.99 14.62
CA VAL A 6 -0.68 -16.45 14.63
C VAL A 6 -1.23 -17.08 13.36
N ASP A 7 -2.42 -16.65 12.89
CA ASP A 7 -3.03 -17.16 11.65
C ASP A 7 -2.22 -16.74 10.44
N LEU A 8 -1.80 -15.47 10.41
CA LEU A 8 -0.92 -14.94 9.37
C LEU A 8 0.40 -15.72 9.31
N ARG A 9 1.04 -15.93 10.46
CA ARG A 9 2.28 -16.73 10.55
C ARG A 9 2.08 -18.16 10.09
N SER A 10 0.97 -18.78 10.47
CA SER A 10 0.63 -20.15 10.08
C SER A 10 0.45 -20.27 8.57
N PHE A 11 -0.28 -19.34 7.94
CA PHE A 11 -0.43 -19.31 6.49
C PHE A 11 0.92 -19.16 5.77
N TYR A 12 1.75 -18.20 6.18
CA TYR A 12 3.05 -17.95 5.53
C TYR A 12 4.10 -19.04 5.77
N ALA A 13 3.85 -19.97 6.70
CA ALA A 13 4.67 -21.17 6.91
C ALA A 13 4.27 -22.34 5.98
N GLN A 14 3.06 -22.33 5.42
CA GLN A 14 2.58 -23.38 4.52
C GLN A 14 3.19 -23.26 3.11
N PRO A 15 3.24 -24.34 2.31
CA PRO A 15 3.77 -24.30 0.94
C PRO A 15 3.14 -23.22 0.06
N LEU A 16 1.81 -23.02 0.16
CA LEU A 16 1.10 -21.96 -0.55
C LEU A 16 1.61 -20.58 -0.14
N GLY A 17 1.70 -20.31 1.17
CA GLY A 17 2.21 -19.06 1.71
C GLY A 17 3.67 -18.79 1.36
N VAL A 18 4.52 -19.82 1.29
CA VAL A 18 5.93 -19.69 0.86
C VAL A 18 6.02 -19.23 -0.59
N VAL A 19 5.21 -19.81 -1.48
CA VAL A 19 5.15 -19.38 -2.90
C VAL A 19 4.58 -17.97 -3.02
N THR A 20 3.50 -17.66 -2.31
CA THR A 20 2.92 -16.31 -2.25
C THR A 20 3.94 -15.28 -1.79
N ARG A 21 4.65 -15.55 -0.69
CA ARG A 21 5.71 -14.68 -0.18
C ARG A 21 6.78 -14.43 -1.23
N ARG A 22 7.25 -15.48 -1.91
CA ARG A 22 8.30 -15.37 -2.94
C ARG A 22 7.87 -14.45 -4.10
N LEU A 23 6.64 -14.61 -4.58
CA LEU A 23 6.12 -13.83 -5.70
C LEU A 23 5.88 -12.37 -5.32
N LEU A 24 5.28 -12.13 -4.16
CA LEU A 24 5.11 -10.77 -3.63
C LEU A 24 6.44 -10.10 -3.31
N SER A 25 7.41 -10.82 -2.76
CA SER A 25 8.76 -10.27 -2.52
C SER A 25 9.40 -9.77 -3.80
N ARG A 26 9.23 -10.50 -4.91
CA ARG A 26 9.71 -10.06 -6.23
C ARG A 26 8.99 -8.81 -6.73
N ALA A 27 7.67 -8.74 -6.58
CA ALA A 27 6.88 -7.58 -6.97
C ALA A 27 7.21 -6.33 -6.11
N ILE A 28 7.49 -6.53 -4.82
CA ILE A 28 7.92 -5.47 -3.91
C ILE A 28 9.33 -5.00 -4.27
N ARG A 29 10.27 -5.92 -4.47
CA ARG A 29 11.66 -5.58 -4.84
C ARG A 29 11.75 -4.87 -6.18
N SER A 30 10.92 -5.20 -7.17
CA SER A 30 10.93 -4.50 -8.46
C SER A 30 10.49 -3.03 -8.35
N ARG A 31 9.73 -2.67 -7.30
CA ARG A 31 9.28 -1.30 -7.00
C ARG A 31 10.20 -0.54 -6.06
N LEU A 32 10.97 -1.26 -5.25
CA LEU A 32 11.98 -0.71 -4.35
C LEU A 32 13.37 -1.28 -4.70
N PRO A 33 13.93 -0.91 -5.88
CA PRO A 33 15.16 -1.49 -6.38
C PRO A 33 16.39 -1.08 -5.56
N ASP A 34 16.39 0.11 -4.98
CA ASP A 34 17.46 0.64 -4.15
C ASP A 34 16.87 1.29 -2.90
N VAL A 35 17.42 0.89 -1.74
CA VAL A 35 17.03 1.39 -0.41
C VAL A 35 18.23 1.82 0.42
N ARG A 36 19.42 1.92 -0.18
CA ARG A 36 20.63 2.39 0.51
C ARG A 36 20.42 3.78 1.06
N ASP A 37 20.90 4.00 2.28
CA ASP A 37 20.78 5.26 3.02
C ASP A 37 19.33 5.71 3.26
N LEU A 38 18.34 4.81 3.10
CA LEU A 38 16.94 5.10 3.37
C LEU A 38 16.48 4.47 4.68
N SER A 39 15.55 5.16 5.33
CA SER A 39 14.76 4.63 6.43
C SER A 39 13.51 3.92 5.90
N LEU A 40 13.34 2.64 6.28
CA LEU A 40 12.26 1.78 5.80
C LEU A 40 11.38 1.28 6.96
N LEU A 41 10.07 1.44 6.80
CA LEU A 41 9.07 1.00 7.75
C LEU A 41 8.14 -0.03 7.10
N GLY A 42 8.03 -1.22 7.70
CA GLY A 42 6.94 -2.14 7.41
C GLY A 42 5.75 -1.89 8.34
N ILE A 43 4.53 -1.85 7.82
CA ILE A 43 3.31 -1.76 8.62
C ILE A 43 2.35 -2.91 8.28
N GLY A 44 1.66 -3.45 9.30
CA GLY A 44 0.78 -4.60 9.16
C GLY A 44 1.56 -5.91 9.29
N TYR A 45 1.38 -6.84 8.35
CA TYR A 45 2.15 -8.08 8.28
C TYR A 45 3.26 -8.02 7.21
N ALA A 46 4.10 -6.99 7.30
CA ALA A 46 5.16 -6.71 6.33
C ALA A 46 6.46 -7.51 6.56
N THR A 47 6.65 -8.07 7.76
CA THR A 47 7.90 -8.75 8.17
C THR A 47 8.41 -9.85 7.23
N PRO A 48 7.57 -10.62 6.49
CA PRO A 48 8.07 -11.60 5.52
C PRO A 48 8.82 -10.99 4.33
N TYR A 49 8.65 -9.69 4.07
CA TYR A 49 9.19 -8.99 2.91
C TYR A 49 10.35 -8.04 3.26
N LEU A 50 10.50 -7.70 4.54
CA LEU A 50 11.52 -6.75 5.01
C LEU A 50 12.94 -7.32 5.03
N GLY A 51 13.08 -8.66 5.10
CA GLY A 51 14.38 -9.31 5.30
C GLY A 51 15.43 -8.95 4.25
N VAL A 52 15.03 -8.78 2.98
CA VAL A 52 15.95 -8.40 1.89
C VAL A 52 16.44 -6.95 1.99
N PHE A 53 15.62 -6.07 2.57
CA PHE A 53 15.94 -4.64 2.70
C PHE A 53 16.70 -4.35 3.99
N ARG A 54 16.59 -5.21 5.00
CA ARG A 54 17.26 -5.04 6.32
C ARG A 54 18.77 -4.90 6.18
N GLU A 55 19.38 -5.66 5.27
CA GLU A 55 20.83 -5.63 5.05
C GLU A 55 21.27 -4.46 4.16
N GLU A 56 20.34 -3.78 3.48
CA GLU A 56 20.64 -2.73 2.49
C GLU A 56 20.29 -1.32 2.99
N ALA A 57 19.21 -1.18 3.75
CA ALA A 57 18.69 0.08 4.25
C ALA A 57 19.46 0.58 5.49
N GLU A 58 19.53 1.90 5.68
CA GLU A 58 20.12 2.47 6.91
C GLU A 58 19.36 1.99 8.14
N ARG A 59 18.02 1.96 8.05
CA ARG A 59 17.12 1.53 9.12
C ARG A 59 15.95 0.76 8.54
N CYS A 60 15.61 -0.36 9.16
CA CYS A 60 14.48 -1.20 8.74
C CYS A 60 13.73 -1.69 9.98
N VAL A 61 12.52 -1.19 10.20
CA VAL A 61 11.68 -1.52 11.37
C VAL A 61 10.30 -1.96 10.94
N ALA A 62 9.62 -2.73 11.79
CA ALA A 62 8.25 -3.19 11.56
C ALA A 62 7.32 -2.72 12.68
N LEU A 63 6.20 -2.10 12.32
CA LEU A 63 5.13 -1.76 13.25
C LEU A 63 3.88 -2.58 12.91
N MET A 64 3.40 -3.34 13.89
CA MET A 64 2.26 -4.23 13.71
C MET A 64 1.06 -3.64 14.49
N PRO A 65 -0.13 -3.51 13.88
CA PRO A 65 -1.31 -2.99 14.55
C PRO A 65 -1.61 -3.75 15.84
N ALA A 66 -1.97 -3.02 16.91
CA ALA A 66 -2.23 -3.62 18.22
C ALA A 66 -3.25 -4.77 18.16
N ALA A 67 -4.32 -4.59 17.38
CA ALA A 67 -5.37 -5.59 17.18
C ALA A 67 -4.93 -6.82 16.36
N GLN A 68 -3.84 -6.74 15.60
CA GLN A 68 -3.26 -7.86 14.85
C GLN A 68 -2.35 -8.72 15.74
N GLY A 69 -1.63 -8.09 16.66
CA GLY A 69 -0.53 -8.71 17.40
C GLY A 69 0.82 -8.58 16.68
N VAL A 70 1.90 -8.92 17.40
CA VAL A 70 3.29 -8.77 16.93
C VAL A 70 4.00 -10.12 16.91
N VAL A 71 4.85 -10.32 15.91
CA VAL A 71 5.82 -11.40 15.89
C VAL A 71 7.22 -10.85 16.09
N ARG A 72 8.03 -11.58 16.85
CA ARG A 72 9.46 -11.29 16.97
C ARG A 72 10.11 -11.36 15.59
N TRP A 73 10.62 -10.22 15.13
CA TRP A 73 11.35 -10.09 13.88
C TRP A 73 12.51 -9.11 14.07
N PRO A 74 13.69 -9.36 13.48
CA PRO A 74 14.12 -10.61 12.84
C PRO A 74 14.25 -11.79 13.81
N SER A 75 14.19 -13.02 13.30
CA SER A 75 14.37 -14.22 14.14
C SER A 75 15.81 -14.40 14.62
N SER A 76 16.81 -13.94 13.85
CA SER A 76 18.23 -14.16 14.08
C SER A 76 18.99 -13.01 14.75
N GLY A 77 18.31 -11.98 15.26
CA GLY A 77 18.97 -10.80 15.84
C GLY A 77 18.11 -10.05 16.86
N PRO A 78 18.50 -8.82 17.24
CA PRO A 78 17.69 -7.94 18.08
C PRO A 78 16.32 -7.69 17.45
N THR A 79 15.29 -7.55 18.28
CA THR A 79 13.93 -7.30 17.80
C THR A 79 13.81 -5.90 17.20
N LEU A 80 13.36 -5.82 15.96
CA LEU A 80 13.07 -4.60 15.19
C LEU A 80 11.58 -4.47 14.87
N ALA A 81 10.74 -5.27 15.53
CA ALA A 81 9.28 -5.23 15.41
C ALA A 81 8.64 -4.77 16.72
N ALA A 82 7.64 -3.90 16.63
CA ALA A 82 6.90 -3.41 17.78
C ALA A 82 5.39 -3.34 17.47
N LEU A 83 4.58 -3.35 18.53
CA LEU A 83 3.16 -3.02 18.45
C LEU A 83 2.99 -1.51 18.38
N ALA A 84 2.05 -1.06 17.55
CA ALA A 84 1.64 0.33 17.49
C ALA A 84 0.14 0.43 17.24
N ASP A 85 -0.44 1.54 17.68
CA ASP A 85 -1.72 2.00 17.15
C ASP A 85 -1.49 2.44 15.70
N GLU A 86 -2.23 1.82 14.78
CA GLU A 86 -2.10 2.09 13.37
C GLU A 86 -2.61 3.49 12.95
N GLY A 87 -3.44 4.13 13.78
CA GLY A 87 -3.89 5.50 13.63
C GLY A 87 -3.00 6.53 14.34
N ALA A 88 -2.05 6.09 15.18
CA ALA A 88 -1.15 6.95 15.95
C ALA A 88 0.23 6.30 16.08
N LEU A 89 1.00 6.33 14.98
CA LEU A 89 2.31 5.70 14.90
C LEU A 89 3.29 6.40 15.87
N PRO A 90 4.07 5.65 16.67
CA PRO A 90 5.03 6.19 17.63
C PRO A 90 6.32 6.65 16.95
N LEU A 91 6.19 7.42 15.87
CA LEU A 91 7.28 7.92 15.04
C LEU A 91 7.14 9.43 14.82
N PRO A 92 8.25 10.19 14.76
CA PRO A 92 8.21 11.59 14.39
C PRO A 92 7.63 11.82 13.00
N THR A 93 7.16 13.05 12.75
CA THR A 93 6.75 13.48 11.41
C THR A 93 7.97 13.51 10.48
N SER A 94 7.81 13.07 9.22
CA SER A 94 8.85 13.12 8.19
C SER A 94 10.18 12.44 8.57
N CYS A 95 10.13 11.25 9.15
CA CYS A 95 11.31 10.46 9.55
C CYS A 95 11.49 9.15 8.76
N ILE A 96 10.56 8.79 7.88
CA ILE A 96 10.58 7.54 7.11
C ILE A 96 10.61 7.84 5.61
N ASP A 97 11.51 7.20 4.86
CA ASP A 97 11.60 7.42 3.40
C ASP A 97 10.74 6.45 2.60
N ARG A 98 10.59 5.22 3.08
CA ARG A 98 9.82 4.16 2.42
C ARG A 98 8.93 3.42 3.42
N VAL A 99 7.66 3.25 3.05
CA VAL A 99 6.71 2.43 3.83
C VAL A 99 6.24 1.26 2.99
N ILE A 100 6.28 0.05 3.55
CA ILE A 100 5.69 -1.17 2.96
C ILE A 100 4.49 -1.57 3.82
N ALA A 101 3.29 -1.47 3.28
CA ALA A 101 2.04 -1.83 3.97
C ALA A 101 1.47 -3.13 3.38
N VAL A 102 1.26 -4.15 4.22
CA VAL A 102 0.71 -5.46 3.80
C VAL A 102 -0.25 -5.98 4.86
N HIS A 103 -1.41 -6.53 4.48
CA HIS A 103 -2.44 -7.00 5.44
C HIS A 103 -2.86 -5.90 6.41
N LEU A 104 -3.16 -4.71 5.88
CA LEU A 104 -3.31 -3.50 6.67
C LEU A 104 -4.56 -2.72 6.29
N LEU A 105 -4.61 -2.15 5.09
CA LEU A 105 -5.68 -1.26 4.64
C LEU A 105 -7.04 -1.97 4.54
N GLU A 106 -7.02 -3.26 4.26
CA GLU A 106 -8.18 -4.13 4.17
C GLU A 106 -8.75 -4.52 5.55
N MET A 107 -7.94 -4.43 6.60
CA MET A 107 -8.27 -4.93 7.94
C MET A 107 -8.81 -3.84 8.86
N THR A 108 -8.35 -2.60 8.64
CA THR A 108 -8.70 -1.43 9.43
C THR A 108 -10.11 -0.90 9.12
N PRO A 109 -10.84 -0.39 10.13
CA PRO A 109 -12.08 0.34 9.90
C PRO A 109 -11.86 1.74 9.29
N ASP A 110 -10.71 2.39 9.55
CA ASP A 110 -10.37 3.74 9.08
C ASP A 110 -9.06 3.75 8.26
N ALA A 111 -9.15 3.27 7.02
CA ALA A 111 -8.01 3.24 6.12
C ALA A 111 -7.52 4.64 5.72
N ALA A 112 -8.40 5.65 5.73
CA ALA A 112 -8.04 7.01 5.36
C ALA A 112 -7.23 7.69 6.47
N GLY A 113 -7.67 7.58 7.73
CA GLY A 113 -6.93 8.06 8.90
C GLY A 113 -5.56 7.41 9.02
N MET A 114 -5.49 6.08 8.86
CA MET A 114 -4.21 5.37 8.84
C MET A 114 -3.27 5.85 7.73
N LEU A 115 -3.78 6.04 6.52
CA LEU A 115 -2.94 6.58 5.44
C LEU A 115 -2.48 8.01 5.75
N ARG A 116 -3.29 8.85 6.40
CA ARG A 116 -2.84 10.16 6.85
C ARG A 116 -1.72 10.06 7.89
N GLU A 117 -1.77 9.05 8.75
CA GLU A 117 -0.70 8.81 9.72
C GLU A 117 0.59 8.30 9.05
N ILE A 118 0.47 7.43 8.05
CA ILE A 118 1.59 7.05 7.17
C ILE A 118 2.15 8.28 6.43
N TRP A 119 1.27 9.14 5.93
CA TRP A 119 1.66 10.39 5.26
C TRP A 119 2.42 11.31 6.23
N ARG A 120 2.02 11.38 7.50
CA ARG A 120 2.67 12.19 8.54
C ARG A 120 4.12 11.73 8.74
N VAL A 121 4.35 10.43 8.93
CA VAL A 121 5.70 9.90 9.19
C VAL A 121 6.61 9.88 7.96
N LEU A 122 6.04 9.85 6.75
CA LEU A 122 6.82 9.86 5.52
C LEU A 122 7.54 11.20 5.28
N SER A 123 8.82 11.16 4.93
CA SER A 123 9.63 12.28 4.47
C SER A 123 9.02 12.92 3.20
N PRO A 124 9.29 14.22 2.93
CA PRO A 124 9.06 14.83 1.62
C PRO A 124 9.58 13.94 0.47
N GLY A 125 8.72 13.60 -0.50
CA GLY A 125 9.09 12.70 -1.60
C GLY A 125 9.20 11.21 -1.23
N GLY A 126 8.91 10.87 0.03
CA GLY A 126 8.80 9.50 0.52
C GLY A 126 7.68 8.73 -0.17
N ARG A 127 7.83 7.40 -0.21
CA ARG A 127 6.93 6.52 -0.96
C ARG A 127 6.28 5.46 -0.07
N LEU A 128 5.01 5.25 -0.31
CA LEU A 128 4.22 4.13 0.21
C LEU A 128 4.11 3.06 -0.88
N LEU A 129 4.41 1.83 -0.52
CA LEU A 129 4.09 0.63 -1.30
C LEU A 129 3.05 -0.17 -0.52
N ALA A 130 1.79 -0.15 -0.97
CA ALA A 130 0.70 -0.88 -0.35
C ALA A 130 0.34 -2.12 -1.17
N VAL A 131 0.23 -3.26 -0.49
CA VAL A 131 -0.25 -4.52 -1.05
C VAL A 131 -1.65 -4.76 -0.50
N VAL A 132 -2.66 -4.77 -1.38
CA VAL A 132 -4.07 -4.92 -1.01
C VAL A 132 -4.76 -6.01 -1.82
N PRO A 133 -5.73 -6.76 -1.25
CA PRO A 133 -6.50 -7.74 -2.00
C PRO A 133 -7.27 -7.10 -3.16
N ASN A 134 -7.18 -7.72 -4.34
CA ASN A 134 -7.92 -7.29 -5.51
C ASN A 134 -9.32 -7.89 -5.49
N ARG A 135 -10.35 -7.05 -5.38
CA ARG A 135 -11.77 -7.48 -5.36
C ARG A 135 -12.18 -8.34 -6.55
N ARG A 136 -11.49 -8.19 -7.69
CA ARG A 136 -11.78 -8.98 -8.89
C ARG A 136 -11.05 -10.34 -8.89
N GLY A 137 -10.00 -10.51 -8.07
CA GLY A 137 -9.19 -11.72 -8.01
C GLY A 137 -9.86 -12.85 -7.24
N VAL A 138 -9.45 -14.09 -7.53
CA VAL A 138 -9.97 -15.30 -6.87
C VAL A 138 -9.56 -15.36 -5.40
N TRP A 139 -8.39 -14.83 -5.06
CA TRP A 139 -7.86 -14.78 -3.69
C TRP A 139 -8.77 -14.03 -2.72
N ALA A 140 -9.38 -12.92 -3.17
CA ALA A 140 -10.29 -12.11 -2.37
C ALA A 140 -11.66 -12.76 -2.12
N ARG A 141 -11.92 -13.93 -2.71
CA ARG A 141 -13.19 -14.68 -2.58
C ARG A 141 -13.05 -15.93 -1.73
N LEU A 142 -11.85 -16.20 -1.22
CA LEU A 142 -11.53 -17.42 -0.48
C LEU A 142 -11.03 -17.05 0.90
N ASP A 143 -11.94 -17.14 1.87
CA ASP A 143 -11.74 -16.81 3.28
C ASP A 143 -10.70 -17.71 3.97
N THR A 144 -10.33 -18.83 3.31
CA THR A 144 -9.25 -19.72 3.72
C THR A 144 -7.86 -19.10 3.56
N THR A 145 -7.74 -17.94 2.93
CA THR A 145 -6.50 -17.19 2.78
C THR A 145 -6.57 -15.84 3.49
N PRO A 146 -5.44 -15.28 3.95
CA PRO A 146 -5.43 -13.93 4.52
C PRO A 146 -6.00 -12.86 3.58
N PHE A 147 -5.86 -13.05 2.26
CA PHE A 147 -6.34 -12.10 1.26
C PHE A 147 -7.87 -12.15 1.03
N GLY A 148 -8.54 -13.21 1.47
CA GLY A 148 -10.01 -13.27 1.49
C GLY A 148 -10.62 -12.54 2.68
N ASN A 149 -9.82 -12.22 3.70
CA ASN A 149 -10.28 -11.56 4.91
C ASN A 149 -10.23 -10.02 4.76
N GLY A 150 -11.14 -9.34 5.46
CA GLY A 150 -11.23 -7.88 5.42
C GLY A 150 -11.96 -7.35 4.18
N ARG A 151 -11.65 -6.11 3.80
CA ARG A 151 -12.33 -5.39 2.72
C ARG A 151 -11.45 -5.39 1.46
N PRO A 152 -11.79 -6.16 0.41
CA PRO A 152 -11.01 -6.13 -0.83
C PRO A 152 -11.29 -4.87 -1.62
N PHE A 153 -10.31 -4.42 -2.40
CA PHE A 153 -10.35 -3.15 -3.13
C PHE A 153 -10.39 -3.35 -4.64
N SER A 154 -11.08 -2.45 -5.33
CA SER A 154 -10.85 -2.19 -6.75
C SER A 154 -9.81 -1.09 -6.91
N ARG A 155 -9.11 -1.04 -8.06
CA ARG A 155 -8.14 0.02 -8.38
C ARG A 155 -8.71 1.43 -8.15
N GLY A 156 -9.95 1.69 -8.57
CA GLY A 156 -10.61 2.99 -8.38
C GLY A 156 -10.85 3.37 -6.91
N GLN A 157 -11.14 2.39 -6.05
CA GLN A 157 -11.29 2.63 -4.61
C GLN A 157 -9.94 2.96 -3.97
N VAL A 158 -8.88 2.24 -4.33
CA VAL A 158 -7.51 2.54 -3.86
C VAL A 158 -7.09 3.94 -4.30
N VAL A 159 -7.34 4.33 -5.56
CA VAL A 159 -7.03 5.69 -6.04
C VAL A 159 -7.76 6.76 -5.22
N ARG A 160 -9.05 6.55 -4.95
CA ARG A 160 -9.85 7.49 -4.15
C ARG A 160 -9.29 7.63 -2.73
N LEU A 161 -9.01 6.50 -2.10
CA LEU A 161 -8.47 6.41 -0.75
C LEU A 161 -7.10 7.10 -0.63
N LEU A 162 -6.18 6.82 -1.56
CA LEU A 162 -4.86 7.47 -1.61
C LEU A 162 -4.99 8.99 -1.76
N ARG A 163 -5.87 9.46 -2.65
CA ARG A 163 -6.09 10.90 -2.86
C ARG A 163 -6.68 11.59 -1.63
N GLU A 164 -7.60 10.93 -0.93
CA GLU A 164 -8.17 11.43 0.33
C GLU A 164 -7.10 11.60 1.42
N ALA A 165 -6.07 10.75 1.40
CA ALA A 165 -4.92 10.80 2.29
C ALA A 165 -3.71 11.55 1.70
N LEU A 166 -3.90 12.41 0.69
CA LEU A 166 -2.86 13.28 0.11
C LEU A 166 -1.69 12.53 -0.55
N PHE A 167 -1.94 11.31 -1.02
CA PHE A 167 -1.02 10.55 -1.86
C PHE A 167 -1.39 10.64 -3.33
N THR A 168 -0.35 10.54 -4.17
CA THR A 168 -0.51 10.34 -5.62
C THR A 168 0.02 8.97 -6.01
N PRO A 169 -0.81 8.10 -6.63
CA PRO A 169 -0.34 6.82 -7.14
C PRO A 169 0.64 7.06 -8.30
N VAL A 170 1.82 6.44 -8.23
CA VAL A 170 2.89 6.54 -9.24
C VAL A 170 3.07 5.23 -10.02
N GLY A 171 2.58 4.12 -9.49
CA GLY A 171 2.81 2.81 -10.10
C GLY A 171 1.83 1.73 -9.64
N TRP A 172 1.54 0.79 -10.53
CA TRP A 172 0.66 -0.35 -10.28
C TRP A 172 1.29 -1.64 -10.75
N HIS A 173 1.19 -2.68 -9.93
CA HIS A 173 1.55 -4.04 -10.31
C HIS A 173 0.48 -4.99 -9.76
N GLU A 174 0.16 -6.03 -10.50
CA GLU A 174 -0.73 -7.11 -10.05
C GLU A 174 0.09 -8.37 -9.83
N ALA A 175 -0.23 -9.12 -8.78
CA ALA A 175 0.45 -10.37 -8.45
C ALA A 175 -0.56 -11.41 -7.96
N LEU A 176 -0.13 -12.66 -7.87
CA LEU A 176 -0.95 -13.82 -7.48
C LEU A 176 -2.01 -14.17 -8.55
N TYR A 177 -1.55 -14.39 -9.78
CA TYR A 177 -2.35 -14.85 -10.91
C TYR A 177 -2.70 -16.35 -10.84
N PHE A 178 -2.00 -17.12 -10.01
CA PHE A 178 -2.31 -18.53 -9.78
C PHE A 178 -3.44 -18.70 -8.76
N PRO A 179 -4.26 -19.75 -8.85
CA PRO A 179 -5.33 -20.00 -7.87
C PRO A 179 -4.77 -20.39 -6.49
N PRO A 180 -5.41 -20.00 -5.37
CA PRO A 180 -4.95 -20.28 -4.02
C PRO A 180 -5.26 -21.72 -3.58
N VAL A 181 -4.65 -22.69 -4.26
CA VAL A 181 -4.80 -24.12 -3.96
C VAL A 181 -3.43 -24.73 -3.63
N SER A 182 -3.40 -25.62 -2.66
CA SER A 182 -2.17 -26.21 -2.10
C SER A 182 -1.61 -27.39 -2.90
N SER A 183 -2.15 -27.67 -4.10
CA SER A 183 -1.67 -28.74 -4.96
C SER A 183 -0.21 -28.53 -5.37
N ARG A 184 0.66 -29.51 -5.07
CA ARG A 184 2.11 -29.44 -5.36
C ARG A 184 2.40 -29.13 -6.83
N TRP A 185 1.62 -29.69 -7.75
CA TRP A 185 1.77 -29.45 -9.19
C TRP A 185 1.48 -27.99 -9.56
N LEU A 186 0.43 -27.38 -9.00
CA LEU A 186 0.10 -25.97 -9.22
C LEU A 186 1.13 -25.03 -8.57
N LEU A 187 1.62 -25.36 -7.38
CA LEU A 187 2.66 -24.58 -6.71
C LEU A 187 3.98 -24.59 -7.48
N ASN A 188 4.34 -25.73 -8.10
CA ASN A 188 5.54 -25.84 -8.94
C ASN A 188 5.42 -25.02 -10.23
N THR A 189 4.20 -24.86 -10.77
CA THR A 189 3.95 -24.06 -11.98
C THR A 189 3.62 -22.60 -11.68
N ALA A 190 3.49 -22.19 -10.42
CA ALA A 190 3.06 -20.84 -10.02
C ALA A 190 3.90 -19.72 -10.67
N THR A 191 5.22 -19.91 -10.83
CA THR A 191 6.06 -18.91 -11.53
C THR A 191 5.73 -18.80 -13.02
N ALA A 192 5.33 -19.89 -13.67
CA ALA A 192 4.87 -19.85 -15.06
C ALA A 192 3.53 -19.12 -15.16
N TRP A 193 2.60 -19.37 -14.22
CA TRP A 193 1.32 -18.64 -14.13
C TRP A 193 1.52 -17.14 -13.89
N GLU A 194 2.43 -16.74 -13.01
CA GLU A 194 2.75 -15.32 -12.81
C GLU A 194 3.32 -14.65 -14.06
N ARG A 195 4.24 -15.33 -14.76
CA ARG A 195 4.80 -14.80 -16.01
C ARG A 195 3.74 -14.69 -17.10
N ALA A 196 2.94 -15.74 -17.29
CA ALA A 196 1.88 -15.78 -18.28
C ALA A 196 0.78 -14.76 -17.97
N GLY A 197 0.31 -14.68 -16.72
CA GLY A 197 -0.70 -13.71 -16.29
C GLY A 197 -0.23 -12.27 -16.41
N GLY A 198 1.02 -12.00 -16.02
CA GLY A 198 1.65 -10.69 -16.18
C GLY A 198 1.87 -10.31 -17.65
N SER A 199 2.29 -11.25 -18.51
CA SER A 199 2.52 -10.97 -19.94
C SER A 199 1.24 -10.86 -20.75
N LEU A 200 0.21 -11.66 -20.42
CA LEU A 200 -1.08 -11.66 -21.09
C LEU A 200 -2.03 -10.58 -20.54
N SER A 201 -1.58 -9.80 -19.54
CA SER A 201 -2.40 -8.79 -18.85
C SER A 201 -3.76 -9.35 -18.43
N LEU A 202 -3.78 -10.61 -17.97
CA LEU A 202 -5.03 -11.22 -17.54
C LEU A 202 -5.62 -10.33 -16.44
N PRO A 203 -6.89 -9.90 -16.55
CA PRO A 203 -7.55 -9.34 -15.39
C PRO A 203 -7.54 -10.40 -14.28
N PHE A 204 -7.69 -10.00 -13.01
CA PHE A 204 -7.88 -10.90 -11.86
C PHE A 204 -6.63 -11.36 -11.09
N GLY A 205 -5.48 -10.65 -11.15
CA GLY A 205 -4.41 -10.88 -10.17
C GLY A 205 -4.95 -10.79 -8.74
N GLY A 206 -4.55 -11.71 -7.85
CA GLY A 206 -5.10 -11.81 -6.49
C GLY A 206 -4.90 -10.57 -5.63
N VAL A 207 -3.83 -9.81 -5.87
CA VAL A 207 -3.54 -8.56 -5.16
C VAL A 207 -3.16 -7.42 -6.10
N LEU A 208 -3.37 -6.20 -5.61
CA LEU A 208 -2.84 -4.97 -6.18
C LEU A 208 -1.64 -4.54 -5.33
N VAL A 209 -0.50 -4.33 -5.98
CA VAL A 209 0.68 -3.66 -5.41
C VAL A 209 0.70 -2.24 -5.97
N VAL A 210 0.35 -1.27 -5.14
CA VAL A 210 0.28 0.13 -5.51
C VAL A 210 1.44 0.89 -4.88
N GLU A 211 2.15 1.63 -5.72
CA GLU A 211 3.17 2.58 -5.29
C GLU A 211 2.57 3.98 -5.32
N ALA A 212 2.72 4.73 -4.24
CA ALA A 212 2.21 6.07 -4.09
C ALA A 212 3.24 6.99 -3.44
N THR A 213 3.28 8.25 -3.85
CA THR A 213 4.21 9.26 -3.33
C THR A 213 3.48 10.30 -2.48
N LYS A 214 4.13 10.74 -1.41
CA LYS A 214 3.68 11.87 -0.58
C LYS A 214 3.72 13.14 -1.42
N GLN A 215 2.56 13.77 -1.67
CA GLN A 215 2.52 15.07 -2.32
C GLN A 215 2.48 16.19 -1.30
N LEU A 216 3.48 17.07 -1.37
CA LEU A 216 3.51 18.33 -0.63
C LEU A 216 2.84 19.48 -1.39
N TYR A 217 2.80 19.39 -2.71
CA TYR A 217 2.22 20.40 -3.59
C TYR A 217 1.04 19.82 -4.35
N ARG A 218 -0.16 20.38 -4.11
CA ARG A 218 -1.29 20.20 -5.01
C ARG A 218 -1.14 21.26 -6.10
N PRO A 219 -0.95 20.90 -7.39
CA PRO A 219 -1.02 21.89 -8.44
C PRO A 219 -2.40 22.55 -8.36
N ALA A 220 -2.43 23.87 -8.15
CA ALA A 220 -3.67 24.61 -8.23
C ALA A 220 -4.27 24.35 -9.62
N PRO A 221 -5.56 24.02 -9.74
CA PRO A 221 -6.16 23.90 -11.06
C PRO A 221 -6.00 25.27 -11.73
N ILE A 222 -5.25 25.31 -12.83
CA ILE A 222 -5.24 26.47 -13.71
C ILE A 222 -6.66 26.52 -14.28
N ARG A 223 -7.54 27.28 -13.62
CA ARG A 223 -8.80 27.69 -14.23
C ARG A 223 -8.39 28.46 -15.48
N ARG A 224 -8.61 27.87 -16.66
CA ARG A 224 -8.66 28.69 -17.88
C ARG A 224 -9.65 29.80 -17.57
N PRO A 225 -9.27 31.09 -17.67
CA PRO A 225 -10.25 32.14 -17.52
C PRO A 225 -11.37 31.82 -18.50
N ALA A 226 -12.58 31.64 -17.98
CA ALA A 226 -13.74 31.68 -18.84
C ALA A 226 -13.66 33.02 -19.59
N LEU A 227 -13.95 33.03 -20.89
CA LEU A 227 -14.19 34.27 -21.60
C LEU A 227 -15.32 34.98 -20.86
N MET A 228 -14.96 35.91 -19.99
CA MET A 228 -15.93 36.75 -19.31
C MET A 228 -16.44 37.71 -20.39
N PRO A 229 -17.76 37.78 -20.64
CA PRO A 229 -18.30 38.83 -21.48
C PRO A 229 -17.80 40.17 -20.93
N SER A 230 -17.43 41.09 -21.83
CA SER A 230 -17.00 42.43 -21.45
C SER A 230 -18.06 43.03 -20.52
N LEU A 231 -17.70 43.24 -19.26
CA LEU A 231 -18.56 43.94 -18.32
C LEU A 231 -18.58 45.40 -18.78
N GLU A 232 -19.68 45.83 -19.39
CA GLU A 232 -19.85 47.24 -19.70
C GLU A 232 -19.97 48.03 -18.39
N PRO A 233 -19.11 49.04 -18.17
CA PRO A 233 -19.26 49.90 -17.02
C PRO A 233 -20.59 50.65 -17.15
N VAL A 234 -21.51 50.38 -16.22
CA VAL A 234 -22.73 51.17 -16.09
C VAL A 234 -22.32 52.51 -15.49
N PHE A 235 -22.14 53.51 -16.36
CA PHE A 235 -22.09 54.90 -15.91
C PHE A 235 -23.49 55.27 -15.46
N GLY A 236 -23.68 55.41 -14.15
CA GLY A 236 -24.93 55.93 -13.59
C GLY A 236 -25.25 57.27 -14.24
N GLN A 237 -26.51 57.46 -14.67
CA GLN A 237 -26.92 58.73 -15.25
C GLN A 237 -26.64 59.85 -14.26
N GLY A 238 -25.77 60.78 -14.66
CA GLY A 238 -25.45 61.95 -13.86
C GLY A 238 -26.74 62.67 -13.48
N VAL A 239 -26.89 62.94 -12.19
CA VAL A 239 -27.92 63.86 -11.70
C VAL A 239 -27.68 65.21 -12.39
N PRO A 240 -28.65 65.76 -13.14
CA PRO A 240 -28.47 67.09 -13.72
C PRO A 240 -28.32 68.09 -12.57
N ALA A 241 -27.22 68.84 -12.60
CA ALA A 241 -27.03 69.98 -11.74
C ALA A 241 -27.73 71.18 -12.38
N GLY A 242 -28.79 71.68 -11.73
CA GLY A 242 -29.46 72.95 -12.07
C GLY A 242 -30.85 72.79 -12.62
#